data_AF-A0A6U6G219-F1
#
_entry.id   AF-A0A6U6G219-F1
#
_cell.length_a   1.000
_cell.length_b   1.000
_cell.length_c   1.000
_cell.angle_alpha   90.00
_cell.angle_beta   90.00
_cell.angle_gamma   90.00
#
_symmetry.space_group_name_H-M   'P 1'
#
loop_
_entity.id
_entity.type
_entity.pdbx_description
1 polymer ?
#
loop_
_entity_poly.entity_id
_entity_poly.type
_entity_poly.pdbx_seq_one_letter_code
_entity_poly.pdbx_strand_id
1 'polypeptide(L)'
;MSYNALAGGMLTGKYMDVPAALDDSDRARAMKSIESPRGRHDTRGWGGTLYRYRTDAARAAIAEYAQIAKKYGMSLTELSLRWNRQRSLVTTTLVGHSNMRQLQESLKYFTVKEPLSDQIMWDIDMVHMKNRLPLFSSNRVGRDWLGEGEIGEPIP
;
A
#
# COMPACT_ATOMS: atom_id res chain seq x y z
N MET A 1 -7.80 -16.07 -6.70
CA MET A 1 -6.52 -15.90 -5.96
C MET A 1 -6.15 -14.43 -5.94
N SER A 2 -5.87 -13.84 -4.78
CA SER A 2 -5.37 -12.48 -4.66
C SER A 2 -3.83 -12.47 -4.53
N TYR A 3 -3.21 -11.42 -5.06
CA TYR A 3 -1.78 -11.12 -4.88
C TYR A 3 -1.63 -9.63 -4.59
N ASN A 4 -0.47 -9.21 -4.06
CA ASN A 4 -0.26 -7.83 -3.60
C ASN A 4 -1.32 -7.34 -2.60
N ALA A 5 -1.80 -8.21 -1.70
CA ALA A 5 -2.78 -7.86 -0.66
C ALA A 5 -2.32 -6.69 0.24
N LEU A 6 -1.00 -6.45 0.32
CA LEU A 6 -0.40 -5.33 1.04
C LEU A 6 0.21 -4.26 0.12
N ALA A 7 -0.12 -4.26 -1.18
CA ALA A 7 0.37 -3.29 -2.16
C ALA A 7 1.91 -3.15 -2.16
N GLY A 8 2.63 -4.28 -2.19
CA GLY A 8 4.11 -4.30 -2.11
C GLY A 8 4.70 -3.90 -0.76
N GLY A 9 3.86 -3.60 0.24
CA GLY A 9 4.23 -3.13 1.57
C GLY A 9 3.67 -1.74 1.90
N MET A 10 3.07 -1.03 0.94
CA MET A 10 2.48 0.30 1.18
C MET A 10 1.35 0.27 2.22
N LEU A 11 0.50 -0.77 2.20
CA LEU A 11 -0.60 -0.97 3.15
C LEU A 11 -0.14 -1.52 4.52
N THR A 12 1.10 -1.26 4.90
CA THR A 12 1.60 -1.48 6.27
C THR A 12 1.89 -0.17 7.00
N GLY A 13 1.83 0.96 6.29
CA GLY A 13 2.13 2.29 6.83
C GLY A 13 3.63 2.62 6.91
N LYS A 14 4.52 1.64 6.67
CA LYS A 14 5.98 1.80 6.83
C LYS A 14 6.63 2.89 5.94
N TYR A 15 5.91 3.35 4.93
CA TYR A 15 6.36 4.36 3.95
C TYR A 15 5.63 5.71 4.09
N MET A 16 4.81 5.89 5.14
CA MET A 16 4.06 7.13 5.35
C MET A 16 4.93 8.25 5.91
N ASP A 17 5.76 7.95 6.91
CA ASP A 17 6.63 8.96 7.54
C ASP A 17 7.96 9.14 6.78
N VAL A 18 8.53 8.02 6.34
CA VAL A 18 9.76 7.99 5.53
C VAL A 18 9.41 7.37 4.19
N PRO A 19 9.49 8.12 3.07
CA PRO A 19 9.17 7.62 1.74
C PRO A 19 9.95 6.36 1.35
N ALA A 20 9.48 5.67 0.32
CA ALA A 20 10.28 4.62 -0.33
C ALA A 20 11.60 5.21 -0.82
N ALA A 21 12.69 4.43 -0.81
CA ALA A 21 14.02 4.96 -1.11
C ALA A 21 14.15 5.72 -2.44
N LEU A 22 13.42 5.32 -3.49
CA LEU A 22 13.42 6.00 -4.79
C LEU A 22 12.62 7.30 -4.82
N ASP A 23 11.71 7.49 -3.86
CA ASP A 23 10.86 8.66 -3.75
C ASP A 23 11.39 9.65 -2.69
N ASP A 24 12.43 9.27 -1.95
CA ASP A 24 12.98 10.06 -0.84
C ASP A 24 13.94 11.14 -1.37
N SER A 25 13.62 12.41 -1.10
CA SER A 25 14.45 13.55 -1.50
C SER A 25 15.74 13.67 -0.69
N ASP A 26 15.80 13.06 0.49
CA ASP A 26 17.01 13.00 1.32
C ASP A 26 17.88 11.83 0.85
N ARG A 27 18.96 12.15 0.14
CA ARG A 27 19.88 11.15 -0.43
C ARG A 27 20.52 10.26 0.63
N ALA A 28 20.84 10.78 1.82
CA ALA A 28 21.48 10.00 2.87
C ALA A 28 20.50 8.96 3.44
N ARG A 29 19.25 9.37 3.69
CA ARG A 29 18.18 8.47 4.15
C ARG A 29 17.75 7.46 3.09
N ALA A 30 17.71 7.88 1.83
CA ALA A 30 17.46 7.00 0.69
C ALA A 30 18.53 5.89 0.60
N MET A 31 19.81 6.25 0.69
CA MET A 31 20.93 5.28 0.66
C MET A 31 20.85 4.29 1.82
N LYS A 32 20.58 4.77 3.04
CA LYS A 32 20.38 3.90 4.20
C LYS A 32 19.21 2.92 4.00
N SER A 33 18.13 3.37 3.38
CA SER A 33 16.97 2.52 3.08
C SER A 33 17.29 1.47 1.99
N ILE A 34 18.15 1.81 1.02
CA ILE A 34 18.62 0.85 0.01
C ILE A 34 19.55 -0.21 0.64
N GLU A 35 20.43 0.20 1.55
CA GLU A 35 21.36 -0.69 2.26
C GLU A 35 20.64 -1.62 3.24
N SER A 36 19.57 -1.14 3.89
CA SER A 36 18.73 -1.92 4.79
C SER A 36 17.24 -1.81 4.42
N PRO A 37 16.79 -2.53 3.38
CA PRO A 37 15.43 -2.41 2.85
C PRO A 37 14.34 -2.82 3.85
N ARG A 38 13.34 -1.95 4.05
CA ARG A 38 12.14 -2.29 4.84
C ARG A 38 11.18 -3.19 4.06
N GLY A 39 11.36 -3.28 2.74
CA GLY A 39 10.53 -4.02 1.80
C GLY A 39 10.91 -3.72 0.34
N ARG A 40 10.14 -4.26 -0.62
CA ARG A 40 10.44 -4.17 -2.05
C ARG A 40 10.56 -2.74 -2.57
N HIS A 41 9.83 -1.80 -1.99
CA HIS A 41 9.85 -0.39 -2.39
C HIS A 41 11.18 0.32 -2.11
N ASP A 42 12.02 -0.19 -1.21
CA ASP A 42 13.35 0.38 -0.96
C ASP A 42 14.44 -0.21 -1.88
N THR A 43 14.12 -1.27 -2.64
CA THR A 43 15.09 -1.88 -3.56
C THR A 43 15.10 -1.16 -4.90
N ARG A 44 16.28 -1.04 -5.55
CA ARG A 44 16.38 -0.37 -6.86
C ARG A 44 15.53 -1.03 -7.96
N GLY A 45 15.51 -2.37 -8.02
CA GLY A 45 14.72 -3.09 -9.03
C GLY A 45 13.22 -2.99 -8.80
N TRP A 46 12.72 -3.56 -7.70
CA TRP A 46 11.27 -3.59 -7.44
C TRP A 46 10.70 -2.22 -7.09
N GLY A 47 11.46 -1.34 -6.44
CA GLY A 47 10.98 -0.01 -6.10
C GLY A 47 10.65 0.81 -7.35
N GLY A 48 11.44 0.64 -8.42
CA GLY A 48 11.18 1.27 -9.72
C GLY A 48 9.92 0.74 -10.38
N THR A 49 9.68 -0.58 -10.35
CA THR A 49 8.49 -1.19 -11.00
C THR A 49 7.19 -1.05 -10.21
N LEU A 50 7.28 -0.85 -8.89
CA LEU A 50 6.13 -0.72 -7.99
C LEU A 50 5.70 0.74 -7.74
N TYR A 51 6.12 1.69 -8.60
CA TYR A 51 5.80 3.11 -8.47
C TYR A 51 4.29 3.40 -8.44
N ARG A 52 3.49 2.60 -9.16
CA ARG A 52 2.02 2.70 -9.20
C ARG A 52 1.32 2.70 -7.84
N TYR A 53 1.91 2.10 -6.80
CA TYR A 53 1.34 2.11 -5.45
C TYR A 53 1.66 3.38 -4.65
N ARG A 54 2.36 4.33 -5.27
CA ARG A 54 2.90 5.55 -4.63
C ARG A 54 2.50 6.82 -5.39
N THR A 55 1.45 6.73 -6.19
CA THR A 55 0.76 7.91 -6.74
C THR A 55 0.16 8.75 -5.62
N ASP A 56 -0.17 10.01 -5.90
CA ASP A 56 -0.76 10.89 -4.89
C ASP A 56 -2.15 10.37 -4.45
N ALA A 57 -2.96 9.85 -5.37
CA ALA A 57 -4.23 9.21 -5.05
C ALA A 57 -4.05 7.94 -4.18
N ALA A 58 -3.05 7.11 -4.48
CA ALA A 58 -2.76 5.94 -3.65
C ALA A 58 -2.31 6.35 -2.24
N ARG A 59 -1.43 7.35 -2.12
CA ARG A 59 -0.97 7.89 -0.83
C ARG A 59 -2.13 8.48 -0.02
N ALA A 60 -3.03 9.22 -0.65
CA ALA A 60 -4.24 9.76 -0.01
C ALA A 60 -5.13 8.64 0.54
N ALA A 61 -5.44 7.63 -0.29
CA ALA A 61 -6.24 6.47 0.14
C ALA A 61 -5.57 5.72 1.30
N ILE A 62 -4.26 5.47 1.22
CA ILE A 62 -3.49 4.80 2.29
C ILE A 62 -3.57 5.58 3.60
N ALA A 63 -3.47 6.92 3.54
CA ALA A 63 -3.58 7.76 4.73
C ALA A 63 -4.99 7.67 5.36
N GLU A 64 -6.05 7.70 4.56
CA GLU A 64 -7.42 7.52 5.06
C GLU A 64 -7.64 6.11 5.64
N TYR A 65 -7.12 5.05 5.00
CA TYR A 65 -7.18 3.69 5.56
C TYR A 65 -6.39 3.57 6.87
N ALA A 66 -5.26 4.25 7.00
CA ALA A 66 -4.49 4.28 8.25
C ALA A 66 -5.27 4.95 9.38
N GLN A 67 -6.04 6.00 9.08
CA GLN A 67 -6.92 6.65 10.06
C GLN A 67 -8.07 5.72 10.48
N ILE A 68 -8.65 4.97 9.55
CA ILE A 68 -9.66 3.93 9.86
C ILE A 68 -9.04 2.88 10.79
N ALA A 69 -7.88 2.33 10.43
CA ALA A 69 -7.20 1.32 11.25
C ALA A 69 -6.97 1.84 12.68
N LYS A 70 -6.47 3.08 12.81
CA LYS A 70 -6.24 3.74 14.10
C LYS A 70 -7.55 3.93 14.88
N LYS A 71 -8.63 4.38 14.24
CA LYS A 71 -9.96 4.59 14.84
C LYS A 71 -10.49 3.31 15.49
N TYR A 72 -10.23 2.15 14.90
CA TYR A 72 -10.69 0.85 15.40
C TYR A 72 -9.61 0.05 16.15
N GLY A 73 -8.49 0.68 16.51
CA GLY A 73 -7.46 0.07 17.35
C GLY A 73 -6.66 -1.07 16.69
N MET A 74 -6.54 -1.06 15.36
CA MET A 74 -5.79 -2.07 14.61
C MET A 74 -4.64 -1.44 13.80
N SER A 75 -3.67 -2.26 13.39
CA SER A 75 -2.65 -1.82 12.45
C SER A 75 -3.21 -1.75 11.02
N LEU A 76 -2.62 -0.91 10.17
CA LEU A 76 -3.01 -0.87 8.75
C LEU A 76 -2.78 -2.22 8.05
N THR A 77 -1.74 -2.96 8.47
CA THR A 77 -1.46 -4.33 8.00
C THR A 77 -2.62 -5.27 8.35
N GLU A 78 -3.12 -5.21 9.59
CA GLU A 78 -4.25 -6.05 10.03
C GLU A 78 -5.52 -5.72 9.24
N LEU A 79 -5.88 -4.43 9.16
CA LEU A 79 -7.05 -3.96 8.41
C LEU A 79 -7.03 -4.52 6.97
N SER A 80 -5.89 -4.36 6.30
CA SER A 80 -5.72 -4.74 4.90
C SER A 80 -5.82 -6.25 4.67
N LEU A 81 -5.18 -7.05 5.53
CA LEU A 81 -5.22 -8.52 5.41
C LEU A 81 -6.60 -9.08 5.75
N ARG A 82 -7.26 -8.57 6.79
CA ARG A 82 -8.61 -9.01 7.17
C ARG A 82 -9.64 -8.62 6.10
N TRP A 83 -9.54 -7.41 5.55
CA TRP A 83 -10.36 -6.98 4.42
C TRP A 83 -10.19 -7.90 3.21
N ASN A 84 -8.94 -8.28 2.88
CA ASN A 84 -8.67 -9.16 1.73
C ASN A 84 -9.26 -10.56 1.92
N ARG A 85 -9.11 -11.14 3.12
CA ARG A 85 -9.68 -12.45 3.49
C ARG A 85 -11.20 -12.47 3.39
N GLN A 86 -11.88 -11.39 3.77
CA GLN A 86 -13.35 -11.33 3.83
C GLN A 86 -14.03 -11.29 2.45
N ARG A 87 -13.27 -11.17 1.36
CA ARG A 87 -13.83 -11.11 0.00
C ARG A 87 -14.24 -12.51 -0.48
N SER A 88 -15.53 -12.69 -0.75
CA SER A 88 -16.12 -13.96 -1.20
C SER A 88 -15.47 -14.54 -2.47
N LEU A 89 -14.94 -13.68 -3.35
CA LEU A 89 -14.27 -14.09 -4.59
C LEU A 89 -12.78 -14.45 -4.40
N VAL A 90 -12.24 -14.30 -3.18
CA VAL A 90 -10.84 -14.60 -2.86
C VAL A 90 -10.74 -15.96 -2.17
N THR A 91 -10.42 -17.00 -2.94
CA THR A 91 -10.20 -18.36 -2.38
C THR A 91 -8.88 -18.50 -1.64
N THR A 92 -7.84 -17.82 -2.10
CA THR A 92 -6.49 -17.87 -1.53
C THR A 92 -5.75 -16.55 -1.76
N THR A 93 -4.86 -16.20 -0.85
CA THR A 93 -4.08 -14.96 -0.86
C THR A 93 -2.59 -15.28 -0.80
N LEU A 94 -1.84 -14.78 -1.79
CA LEU A 94 -0.39 -14.85 -1.78
C LEU A 94 0.16 -13.68 -0.94
N VAL A 95 0.68 -14.00 0.25
CA VAL A 95 1.31 -13.02 1.12
C VAL A 95 2.83 -13.06 0.92
N GLY A 96 3.45 -11.89 0.73
CA GLY A 96 4.89 -11.75 0.54
C GLY A 96 5.55 -11.00 1.69
N HIS A 97 6.76 -11.43 2.07
CA HIS A 97 7.53 -10.91 3.20
C HIS A 97 9.01 -10.81 2.86
N SER A 98 9.73 -9.91 3.53
CA SER A 98 11.20 -9.81 3.45
C SER A 98 11.92 -10.32 4.70
N ASN A 99 11.18 -10.70 5.75
CA ASN A 99 11.73 -11.32 6.96
C ASN A 99 10.66 -12.12 7.72
N MET A 100 11.12 -12.96 8.66
CA MET A 100 10.26 -13.85 9.45
C MET A 100 9.25 -13.12 10.34
N ARG A 101 9.59 -11.93 10.86
CA ARG A 101 8.67 -11.14 11.70
C ARG A 101 7.45 -10.72 10.90
N GLN A 102 7.63 -10.25 9.67
CA GLN A 102 6.53 -9.88 8.79
C GLN A 102 5.64 -11.08 8.42
N LEU A 103 6.25 -12.25 8.20
CA LEU A 103 5.51 -13.49 7.94
C LEU A 103 4.63 -13.86 9.13
N GLN A 104 5.21 -13.89 10.33
CA GLN A 104 4.48 -14.18 11.58
C GLN A 104 3.34 -13.19 11.82
N GLU A 105 3.60 -11.88 11.62
CA GLU A 105 2.58 -10.84 11.71
C GLU A 105 1.43 -11.07 10.73
N SER A 106 1.74 -11.39 9.48
CA SER A 106 0.70 -11.63 8.48
C SER A 106 -0.12 -12.88 8.77
N LEU A 107 0.52 -13.97 9.20
CA LEU A 107 -0.18 -15.19 9.61
C LEU A 107 -1.08 -14.94 10.82
N LYS A 108 -0.62 -14.14 11.79
CA LYS A 108 -1.43 -13.74 12.94
C LYS A 108 -2.71 -13.02 12.50
N TYR A 109 -2.60 -12.04 11.60
CA TYR A 109 -3.77 -11.27 11.17
C TYR A 109 -4.68 -12.02 10.19
N PHE A 110 -4.11 -12.82 9.30
CA PHE A 110 -4.87 -13.57 8.31
C PHE A 110 -5.64 -14.75 8.92
N THR A 111 -5.27 -15.22 10.11
CA THR A 111 -5.96 -16.30 10.83
C THR A 111 -7.04 -15.82 11.82
N VAL A 112 -7.19 -14.50 12.01
CA VAL A 112 -8.31 -13.92 12.79
C VAL A 112 -9.63 -14.32 12.13
N LYS A 113 -10.49 -15.02 12.88
CA LYS A 113 -11.72 -15.61 12.35
C LYS A 113 -12.81 -14.56 12.21
N GLU A 114 -12.85 -13.63 13.14
CA GLU A 114 -13.84 -12.57 13.26
C GLU A 114 -13.76 -11.64 12.03
N PRO A 115 -14.88 -11.42 11.32
CA PRO A 115 -14.90 -10.47 10.21
C PRO A 115 -14.68 -9.04 10.72
N LEU A 116 -14.27 -8.15 9.82
CA LEU A 116 -14.43 -6.71 10.03
C LEU A 116 -15.92 -6.40 10.11
N SER A 117 -16.29 -5.50 11.02
CA SER A 117 -17.69 -5.07 11.17
C SER A 117 -18.18 -4.31 9.94
N ASP A 118 -19.49 -4.29 9.73
CA ASP A 118 -20.12 -3.57 8.61
C ASP A 118 -19.75 -2.08 8.60
N GLN A 119 -19.56 -1.48 9.77
CA GLN A 119 -19.12 -0.08 9.88
C GLN A 119 -17.68 0.12 9.37
N ILE A 120 -16.76 -0.81 9.67
CA ILE A 120 -15.38 -0.74 9.14
C ILE A 120 -15.42 -0.91 7.62
N MET A 121 -16.24 -1.84 7.13
CA MET A 121 -16.40 -2.09 5.69
C MET A 121 -16.96 -0.86 4.98
N TRP A 122 -17.97 -0.20 5.57
CA TRP A 122 -18.51 1.06 5.05
C TRP A 122 -17.47 2.18 5.01
N ASP A 123 -16.71 2.37 6.09
CA ASP A 123 -15.65 3.38 6.15
C ASP A 123 -14.60 3.14 5.04
N ILE A 124 -14.26 1.88 4.77
CA ILE A 124 -13.35 1.49 3.67
C ILE A 124 -13.96 1.79 2.30
N ASP A 125 -15.22 1.43 2.09
CA ASP A 125 -15.91 1.64 0.82
C ASP A 125 -16.03 3.15 0.50
N MET A 126 -16.24 3.99 1.50
CA MET A 126 -16.21 5.45 1.34
C MET A 126 -14.86 5.96 0.82
N VAL A 127 -13.73 5.47 1.38
CA VAL A 127 -12.39 5.84 0.91
C VAL A 127 -12.15 5.31 -0.51
N HIS A 128 -12.59 4.09 -0.81
CA HIS A 128 -12.49 3.49 -2.13
C HIS A 128 -13.24 4.31 -3.20
N MET A 129 -14.44 4.79 -2.87
CA MET A 129 -15.28 5.57 -3.80
C MET A 129 -14.70 6.97 -4.08
N LYS A 130 -14.01 7.58 -3.10
CA LYS A 130 -13.26 8.83 -3.28
C LYS A 130 -12.00 8.62 -4.14
N ASN A 131 -11.32 7.49 -3.95
CA ASN A 131 -10.03 7.21 -4.56
C ASN A 131 -10.13 6.00 -5.52
N ARG A 132 -10.98 6.10 -6.55
CA ARG A 132 -11.18 5.01 -7.53
C ARG A 132 -9.97 4.88 -8.45
N LEU A 133 -9.57 3.63 -8.71
CA LEU A 133 -8.42 3.27 -9.56
C LEU A 133 -7.12 4.04 -9.25
N PRO A 134 -6.72 4.15 -7.97
CA PRO A 134 -5.66 5.08 -7.55
C PRO A 134 -4.28 4.70 -8.12
N LEU A 135 -4.13 3.46 -8.58
CA LEU A 135 -2.93 2.94 -9.23
C LEU A 135 -2.65 3.56 -10.60
N PHE A 136 -3.70 4.02 -11.26
CA PHE A 136 -3.64 4.61 -12.59
C PHE A 136 -3.87 6.12 -12.54
N SER A 137 -4.20 6.69 -11.38
CA SER A 137 -4.33 8.14 -11.21
C SER A 137 -2.99 8.76 -10.87
N SER A 138 -2.52 9.76 -11.62
CA SER A 138 -1.27 10.46 -11.32
C SER A 138 -1.37 11.95 -11.66
N ASN A 139 -0.79 12.81 -10.83
CA ASN A 139 -0.64 14.24 -11.12
C ASN A 139 0.50 14.52 -12.12
N ARG A 140 1.19 13.46 -12.57
CA ARG A 140 2.32 13.52 -13.51
C ARG A 140 1.94 13.05 -14.92
N VAL A 141 0.66 12.78 -15.16
CA VAL A 141 0.16 12.37 -16.48
C VAL A 141 0.34 13.48 -17.51
N GLY A 142 0.72 13.11 -18.73
CA GLY A 142 0.80 14.05 -19.87
C GLY A 142 2.07 14.90 -19.98
N ARG A 143 3.17 14.55 -19.30
CA ARG A 143 4.46 15.23 -19.54
C ARG A 143 5.31 14.49 -20.59
N ASP A 144 5.78 15.22 -21.60
CA ASP A 144 6.75 14.77 -22.62
C ASP A 144 7.91 15.80 -22.74
N TRP A 145 8.36 16.15 -23.95
CA TRP A 145 9.52 15.55 -24.63
C TRP A 145 10.86 15.54 -23.90
N LEU A 146 11.01 16.18 -22.73
CA LEU A 146 12.22 16.14 -21.90
C LEU A 146 11.92 16.24 -20.38
N GLY A 147 10.67 16.00 -19.96
CA GLY A 147 10.21 16.05 -18.56
C GLY A 147 9.23 14.92 -18.22
N GLU A 148 9.62 13.68 -18.53
CA GLU A 148 8.79 12.46 -18.63
C GLU A 148 7.71 12.26 -17.55
N GLY A 149 6.50 11.98 -18.02
CA GLY A 149 5.30 11.71 -17.22
C GLY A 149 5.05 10.23 -16.93
N GLU A 150 4.03 9.96 -16.13
CA GLU A 150 3.57 8.60 -15.82
C GLU A 150 2.35 8.26 -16.70
N ILE A 151 2.23 6.99 -17.13
CA ILE A 151 1.02 6.51 -17.81
C ILE A 151 -0.11 6.46 -16.78
N GLY A 152 -1.20 7.19 -17.03
CA GLY A 152 -2.34 7.23 -16.12
C GLY A 152 -3.41 8.26 -16.52
N GLU A 153 -4.44 8.37 -15.68
CA GLU A 153 -5.47 9.39 -15.72
C GLU A 153 -5.17 10.51 -14.71
N PRO A 154 -5.54 11.77 -15.00
CA PRO A 154 -5.43 12.84 -14.03
C PRO A 154 -6.34 12.57 -12.82
N ILE A 155 -5.97 13.10 -11.66
CA ILE A 155 -6.85 13.03 -10.47
C ILE A 155 -8.10 13.89 -10.75
N PRO A 156 -9.33 13.37 -10.48
CA PRO A 156 -10.56 14.15 -10.64
C PRO A 156 -10.59 15.42 -9.78
#